data_AF-A0AAW9F195-F1
#
_entry.id   AF-A0AAW9F195-F1
#
_cell.length_a   1.000
_cell.length_b   1.000
_cell.length_c   1.000
_cell.angle_alpha   90.00
_cell.angle_beta   90.00
_cell.angle_gamma   90.00
#
_symmetry.space_group_name_H-M   'P 1'
#
loop_
_entity.id
_entity.type
_entity.pdbx_description
1 polymer ?
#
loop_
_entity_poly.entity_id
_entity_poly.type
_entity_poly.pdbx_seq_one_letter_code
_entity_poly.pdbx_strand_id
1 'polypeptide(L)'
;MTAVAQQAEQITDEQQAAAQALTNDAMKKAASSQTAAQIGKVFGDMKQSDLVAVLGGDKAAKNDKPEAMALGQGMMFLSKSMPDKDLMASLEVAAKFSMPVSFIGLLKGSGTITNTAKKLRGLAQQAGMSEDREPQVLLNPIAFEKYAITVVPTIIRDMGDGTFHRLEGSINVNYFLDAVAQQEGADRLNQRVGPIWQIEEISLVDEMKKRMEAIDWEAKKTAAVQRFWGNQRMYSLPPASKNEQWKIDPTVRVVKDMVDPKGNVLAKAGTVINPLAQAYAPLRMIVINPQSQQELEWAKSYREAHVFQGQTMVLATDYSREQGWDVMSRANDYLQTRTRLVPKELVDRFHLKATPTVIETVGTLFAVQQYAIDTPKEPQQ
;
A
#
# COMPACT_ATOMS: atom_id res chain seq x y z
N MET A 1 -29.78 -7.56 -11.86
CA MET A 1 -28.51 -7.27 -11.16
C MET A 1 -27.43 -7.14 -12.21
N THR A 2 -27.01 -5.91 -12.46
CA THR A 2 -26.25 -5.47 -13.64
C THR A 2 -24.76 -5.75 -13.44
N ALA A 3 -24.01 -6.03 -14.51
CA ALA A 3 -22.58 -6.38 -14.51
C ALA A 3 -21.65 -5.38 -13.77
N VAL A 4 -22.17 -4.19 -13.44
CA VAL A 4 -21.55 -3.15 -12.60
C VAL A 4 -21.47 -3.55 -11.13
N ALA A 5 -22.52 -4.20 -10.62
CA ALA A 5 -22.51 -4.78 -9.28
C ALA A 5 -21.41 -5.85 -9.19
N GLN A 6 -21.26 -6.66 -10.24
CA GLN A 6 -20.20 -7.68 -10.33
C GLN A 6 -18.78 -7.10 -10.48
N GLN A 7 -18.59 -5.93 -11.11
CA GLN A 7 -17.26 -5.29 -11.19
C GLN A 7 -16.90 -4.50 -9.93
N ALA A 8 -17.88 -3.86 -9.29
CA ALA A 8 -17.70 -3.30 -7.96
C ALA A 8 -17.48 -4.41 -6.93
N GLU A 9 -18.23 -5.51 -7.00
CA GLU A 9 -18.00 -6.74 -6.25
C GLU A 9 -16.61 -7.29 -6.56
N GLN A 10 -16.14 -7.40 -7.81
CA GLN A 10 -14.79 -7.93 -8.10
C GLN A 10 -13.63 -7.06 -7.56
N ILE A 11 -13.70 -5.73 -7.69
CA ILE A 11 -12.69 -4.82 -7.11
C ILE A 11 -12.72 -4.88 -5.58
N THR A 12 -13.88 -5.19 -5.00
CA THR A 12 -14.10 -5.21 -3.55
C THR A 12 -13.95 -6.61 -2.94
N ASP A 13 -14.12 -7.66 -3.74
CA ASP A 13 -13.86 -9.07 -3.46
C ASP A 13 -12.37 -9.32 -3.59
N GLU A 14 -11.64 -8.62 -4.47
CA GLU A 14 -10.19 -8.53 -4.38
C GLU A 14 -9.74 -7.81 -3.11
N GLN A 15 -10.46 -6.78 -2.65
CA GLN A 15 -10.16 -6.14 -1.35
C GLN A 15 -10.57 -6.99 -0.15
N GLN A 16 -11.64 -7.77 -0.26
CA GLN A 16 -12.17 -8.68 0.76
C GLN A 16 -11.35 -9.97 0.81
N ALA A 17 -10.90 -10.49 -0.34
CA ALA A 17 -9.94 -11.58 -0.47
C ALA A 17 -8.53 -11.12 -0.09
N ALA A 18 -8.13 -9.88 -0.38
CA ALA A 18 -6.90 -9.30 0.17
C ALA A 18 -7.00 -9.13 1.70
N ALA A 19 -8.19 -8.78 2.22
CA ALA A 19 -8.50 -8.72 3.66
C ALA A 19 -8.60 -10.10 4.34
N GLN A 20 -9.05 -11.14 3.63
CA GLN A 20 -9.12 -12.51 4.16
C GLN A 20 -7.79 -13.26 4.00
N ALA A 21 -7.03 -13.02 2.92
CA ALA A 21 -5.65 -13.49 2.73
C ALA A 21 -4.64 -12.78 3.66
N LEU A 22 -5.12 -11.84 4.47
CA LEU A 22 -4.31 -10.92 5.29
C LEU A 22 -3.78 -11.53 6.59
N THR A 23 -3.96 -12.84 6.82
CA THR A 23 -3.71 -13.42 8.15
C THR A 23 -2.27 -13.91 8.34
N ASN A 24 -1.63 -14.56 7.36
CA ASN A 24 -0.26 -15.08 7.52
C ASN A 24 0.74 -14.60 6.44
N ASP A 25 0.34 -14.57 5.16
CA ASP A 25 1.23 -14.19 4.04
C ASP A 25 1.40 -12.67 3.89
N ALA A 26 0.33 -11.91 4.15
CA ALA A 26 0.38 -10.44 4.16
C ALA A 26 1.15 -9.87 5.35
N MET A 27 1.25 -10.60 6.46
CA MET A 27 2.07 -10.22 7.61
C MET A 27 3.56 -10.49 7.34
N LYS A 28 3.91 -11.61 6.68
CA LYS A 28 5.24 -11.79 6.08
C LYS A 28 5.57 -10.66 5.09
N LYS A 29 4.58 -10.21 4.31
CA LYS A 29 4.69 -9.07 3.37
C LYS A 29 4.44 -7.70 3.99
N ALA A 30 4.09 -7.59 5.28
CA ALA A 30 3.85 -6.31 5.97
C ALA A 30 5.16 -5.56 6.25
N ALA A 31 6.29 -6.25 6.06
CA ALA A 31 7.61 -5.69 5.87
C ALA A 31 7.75 -4.81 4.60
N SER A 32 6.82 -4.91 3.64
CA SER A 32 6.79 -4.08 2.43
C SER A 32 5.90 -2.85 2.63
N SER A 33 6.37 -1.71 2.12
CA SER A 33 5.74 -0.40 2.30
C SER A 33 4.27 -0.35 1.83
N GLN A 34 3.86 -1.12 0.83
CA GLN A 34 2.49 -1.08 0.30
C GLN A 34 1.41 -1.61 1.27
N THR A 35 1.71 -2.60 2.11
CA THR A 35 0.74 -3.22 3.03
C THR A 35 0.49 -2.37 4.28
N ALA A 36 1.48 -1.58 4.71
CA ALA A 36 1.40 -0.68 5.86
C ALA A 36 0.32 0.42 5.70
N ALA A 37 0.04 0.86 4.47
CA ALA A 37 -0.97 1.87 4.17
C ALA A 37 -2.42 1.38 4.38
N GLN A 38 -2.66 0.07 4.23
CA GLN A 38 -3.97 -0.54 4.47
C GLN A 38 -4.19 -0.84 5.96
N ILE A 39 -3.14 -1.24 6.68
CA ILE A 39 -3.18 -1.49 8.13
C ILE A 39 -3.41 -0.17 8.91
N GLY A 40 -2.79 0.93 8.48
CA GLY A 40 -2.98 2.25 9.10
C GLY A 40 -4.42 2.78 9.05
N LYS A 41 -5.20 2.42 8.02
CA LYS A 41 -6.62 2.81 7.92
C LYS A 41 -7.53 2.10 8.91
N VAL A 42 -7.11 0.95 9.45
CA VAL A 42 -7.87 0.16 10.43
C VAL A 42 -7.41 0.49 11.86
N PHE A 43 -6.18 1.00 12.05
CA PHE A 43 -5.56 1.17 13.37
C PHE A 43 -4.89 2.52 13.59
N GLY A 44 -5.58 3.62 13.25
CA GLY A 44 -5.27 4.96 13.74
C GLY A 44 -3.97 5.59 13.25
N ASP A 45 -3.85 6.90 13.52
CA ASP A 45 -2.87 7.84 12.97
C ASP A 45 -1.41 7.54 13.38
N MET A 46 -0.78 6.55 12.73
CA MET A 46 0.67 6.34 12.79
C MET A 46 1.30 6.52 11.41
N LYS A 47 2.47 7.16 11.35
CA LYS A 47 3.26 7.27 10.12
C LYS A 47 3.73 5.88 9.69
N GLN A 48 3.69 5.62 8.39
CA GLN A 48 4.04 4.34 7.77
C GLN A 48 5.44 3.82 8.13
N SER A 49 6.40 4.72 8.36
CA SER A 49 7.75 4.40 8.84
C SER A 49 7.76 3.71 10.20
N ASP A 50 6.89 4.16 11.09
CA ASP A 50 6.86 3.74 12.49
C ASP A 50 6.13 2.39 12.62
N LEU A 51 5.16 2.15 11.73
CA LEU A 51 4.47 0.87 11.63
C LEU A 51 5.43 -0.25 11.17
N VAL A 52 6.26 0.01 10.17
CA VAL A 52 7.27 -0.96 9.67
C VAL A 52 8.37 -1.20 10.71
N ALA A 53 8.75 -0.16 11.47
CA ALA A 53 9.74 -0.29 12.54
C ALA A 53 9.23 -1.15 13.70
N VAL A 54 7.95 -1.02 14.06
CA VAL A 54 7.32 -1.80 15.13
C VAL A 54 6.98 -3.22 14.67
N LEU A 55 6.56 -3.42 13.41
CA LEU A 55 6.21 -4.73 12.87
C LEU A 55 7.41 -5.52 12.33
N GLY A 56 8.63 -4.98 12.43
CA GLY A 56 9.85 -5.71 12.14
C GLY A 56 10.03 -6.10 10.66
N GLY A 57 9.84 -5.15 9.74
CA GLY A 57 10.29 -5.38 8.36
C GLY A 57 11.80 -5.58 8.32
N ASP A 58 12.27 -6.60 7.58
CA ASP A 58 13.66 -7.09 7.41
C ASP A 58 14.75 -5.99 7.42
N LYS A 59 15.00 -5.44 8.60
CA LYS A 59 16.21 -4.69 8.90
C LYS A 59 16.95 -5.52 9.91
N ALA A 60 17.83 -6.38 9.39
CA ALA A 60 19.00 -6.78 10.12
C ALA A 60 19.63 -5.49 10.70
N ALA A 61 19.60 -5.37 12.02
CA ALA A 61 20.24 -4.26 12.71
C ALA A 61 21.70 -4.23 12.25
N LYS A 62 22.18 -3.06 11.79
CA LYS A 62 23.61 -2.84 11.61
C LYS A 62 24.22 -2.81 13.02
N ASN A 63 24.69 -3.97 13.48
CA ASN A 63 25.27 -4.13 14.80
C ASN A 63 26.79 -4.04 14.70
N ASP A 64 27.35 -2.87 15.03
CA ASP A 64 28.80 -2.63 15.08
C ASP A 64 29.45 -3.10 16.40
N LYS A 65 28.75 -3.89 17.23
CA LYS A 65 29.26 -4.40 18.52
C LYS A 65 29.72 -5.87 18.43
N PRO A 66 30.91 -6.22 18.96
CA PRO A 66 31.46 -7.57 18.88
C PRO A 66 30.60 -8.63 19.59
N GLU A 67 29.87 -8.29 20.66
CA GLU A 67 28.99 -9.24 21.35
C GLU A 67 27.71 -9.56 20.55
N ALA A 68 27.24 -8.63 19.72
CA ALA A 68 26.07 -8.83 18.87
C ALA A 68 26.38 -9.75 17.68
N MET A 69 27.63 -9.73 17.20
CA MET A 69 28.11 -10.68 16.18
C MET A 69 28.13 -12.14 16.69
N ALA A 70 28.37 -12.35 17.99
CA ALA A 70 28.46 -13.70 18.59
C ALA A 70 27.10 -14.43 18.67
N LEU A 71 26.00 -13.68 18.82
CA LEU A 71 24.64 -14.21 18.86
C LEU A 71 24.02 -14.47 17.48
N GLY A 72 24.62 -13.99 16.39
CA GLY A 72 24.03 -14.07 15.05
C GLY A 72 22.66 -13.38 14.98
N GLN A 73 21.67 -14.03 14.38
CA GLN A 73 20.26 -13.58 14.36
C GLN A 73 19.54 -13.96 15.68
N GLY A 74 20.06 -13.47 16.80
CA GLY A 74 19.47 -13.69 18.12
C GLY A 74 18.25 -12.80 18.39
N MET A 75 17.22 -13.33 19.04
CA MET A 75 16.01 -12.58 19.42
C MET A 75 15.51 -13.03 20.80
N MET A 76 15.07 -12.07 21.61
CA MET A 76 14.45 -12.33 22.91
C MET A 76 12.94 -12.10 22.84
N PHE A 77 12.16 -13.00 23.42
CA PHE A 77 10.71 -12.96 23.47
C PHE A 77 10.26 -12.68 24.90
N LEU A 78 9.49 -11.62 25.10
CA LEU A 78 9.02 -11.14 26.40
C LEU A 78 7.50 -10.91 26.39
N SER A 79 6.91 -10.84 27.58
CA SER A 79 5.50 -10.54 27.81
C SER A 79 5.34 -9.78 29.13
N LYS A 80 4.28 -8.97 29.26
CA LYS A 80 3.91 -8.26 30.47
C LYS A 80 3.42 -9.14 31.61
N SER A 81 3.23 -10.43 31.36
CA SER A 81 3.03 -11.43 32.41
C SER A 81 4.25 -11.60 33.33
N MET A 82 5.43 -11.18 32.88
CA MET A 82 6.64 -11.16 33.69
C MET A 82 6.56 -10.04 34.73
N PRO A 83 7.02 -10.27 35.99
CA PRO A 83 7.17 -9.22 36.97
C PRO A 83 8.03 -8.07 36.43
N ASP A 84 7.68 -6.82 36.77
CA ASP A 84 8.36 -5.65 36.21
C ASP A 84 9.89 -5.71 36.44
N LYS A 85 10.35 -6.23 37.58
CA LYS A 85 11.80 -6.40 37.83
C LYS A 85 12.47 -7.34 36.82
N ASP A 86 11.84 -8.47 36.51
CA ASP A 86 12.37 -9.47 35.59
C ASP A 86 12.32 -8.96 34.14
N LEU A 87 11.23 -8.28 33.78
CA LEU A 87 11.11 -7.63 32.47
C LEU A 87 12.22 -6.60 32.26
N MET A 88 12.49 -5.77 33.26
CA MET A 88 13.50 -4.72 33.20
C MET A 88 14.91 -5.30 33.11
N ALA A 89 15.22 -6.33 33.90
CA ALA A 89 16.48 -7.06 33.78
C ALA A 89 16.64 -7.70 32.39
N SER A 90 15.56 -8.22 31.80
CA SER A 90 15.58 -8.81 30.46
C SER A 90 15.87 -7.77 29.39
N LEU A 91 15.24 -6.59 29.48
CA LEU A 91 15.52 -5.47 28.59
C LEU A 91 16.98 -5.04 28.71
N GLU A 92 17.53 -4.96 29.93
CA GLU A 92 18.93 -4.55 30.16
C GLU A 92 19.92 -5.52 29.53
N VAL A 93 19.66 -6.82 29.67
CA VAL A 93 20.43 -7.83 28.95
C VAL A 93 20.29 -7.65 27.44
N ALA A 94 19.07 -7.49 26.92
CA ALA A 94 18.86 -7.31 25.48
C ALA A 94 19.60 -6.07 24.95
N ALA A 95 19.61 -4.97 25.69
CA ALA A 95 20.37 -3.76 25.38
C ALA A 95 21.88 -4.02 25.32
N LYS A 96 22.41 -4.71 26.33
CA LYS A 96 23.84 -5.06 26.43
C LYS A 96 24.30 -5.86 25.22
N PHE A 97 23.52 -6.84 24.81
CA PHE A 97 23.82 -7.72 23.67
C PHE A 97 23.30 -7.19 22.32
N SER A 98 22.69 -5.99 22.29
CA SER A 98 22.03 -5.41 21.10
C SER A 98 21.07 -6.40 20.41
N MET A 99 20.33 -7.13 21.24
CA MET A 99 19.38 -8.16 20.83
C MET A 99 17.98 -7.53 20.72
N PRO A 100 17.27 -7.72 19.59
CA PRO A 100 15.89 -7.30 19.48
C PRO A 100 14.99 -8.07 20.44
N VAL A 101 14.00 -7.36 20.98
CA VAL A 101 12.99 -7.86 21.91
C VAL A 101 11.64 -7.89 21.19
N SER A 102 10.99 -9.04 21.19
CA SER A 102 9.70 -9.27 20.53
C SER A 102 8.59 -9.52 21.53
N PHE A 103 7.45 -8.86 21.30
CA PHE A 103 6.16 -9.09 21.96
C PHE A 103 5.15 -9.62 20.93
N ILE A 104 4.21 -10.46 21.37
CA ILE A 104 3.24 -11.12 20.46
C ILE A 104 2.18 -10.14 19.95
N GLY A 105 1.88 -9.09 20.72
CA GLY A 105 0.77 -8.19 20.40
C GLY A 105 0.63 -7.02 21.36
N LEU A 106 -0.57 -6.45 21.39
CA LEU A 106 -0.84 -5.21 22.11
C LEU A 106 -0.81 -5.44 23.62
N LEU A 107 -0.12 -4.55 24.34
CA LEU A 107 -0.14 -4.56 25.80
C LEU A 107 -1.56 -4.30 26.31
N LYS A 108 -1.97 -4.98 27.38
CA LYS A 108 -3.27 -4.76 28.03
C LYS A 108 -3.47 -3.26 28.34
N GLY A 109 -4.65 -2.75 28.00
CA GLY A 109 -5.03 -1.34 28.22
C GLY A 109 -4.28 -0.31 27.35
N SER A 110 -3.61 -0.72 26.26
CA SER A 110 -3.03 0.22 25.27
C SER A 110 -4.01 0.60 24.16
N GLY A 111 -4.86 -0.34 23.73
CA GLY A 111 -5.90 -0.18 22.69
C GLY A 111 -5.37 -0.05 21.26
N THR A 112 -4.17 0.49 21.05
CA THR A 112 -3.56 0.73 19.73
C THR A 112 -2.08 0.33 19.68
N ILE A 113 -1.60 0.08 18.46
CA ILE A 113 -0.18 -0.17 18.18
C ILE A 113 0.68 1.01 18.65
N THR A 114 0.22 2.25 18.42
CA THR A 114 0.91 3.47 18.85
C THR A 114 1.08 3.56 20.35
N ASN A 115 0.02 3.29 21.10
CA ASN A 115 0.08 3.34 22.56
C ASN A 115 0.92 2.18 23.11
N THR A 116 0.86 1.00 22.49
CA THR A 116 1.74 -0.12 22.82
C THR A 116 3.21 0.27 22.62
N ALA A 117 3.59 0.78 21.45
CA ALA A 117 4.95 1.22 21.16
C ALA A 117 5.43 2.34 22.09
N LYS A 118 4.54 3.28 22.47
CA LYS A 118 4.86 4.32 23.47
C LYS A 118 5.09 3.73 24.86
N LYS A 119 4.24 2.80 25.32
CA LYS A 119 4.40 2.13 26.61
C LYS A 119 5.68 1.28 26.65
N LEU A 120 5.98 0.56 25.57
CA LEU A 120 7.19 -0.26 25.46
C LEU A 120 8.47 0.60 25.47
N ARG A 121 8.49 1.72 24.73
CA ARG A 121 9.58 2.71 24.82
C ARG A 121 9.69 3.30 26.23
N GLY A 122 8.57 3.64 26.86
CA GLY A 122 8.57 4.14 28.25
C GLY A 122 9.17 3.15 29.26
N LEU A 123 8.95 1.85 29.08
CA LEU A 123 9.56 0.81 29.92
C LEU A 123 11.08 0.72 29.68
N ALA A 124 11.53 0.81 28.42
CA ALA A 124 12.97 0.84 28.10
C ALA A 124 13.66 2.06 28.73
N GLN A 125 13.03 3.23 28.69
CA GLN A 125 13.54 4.46 29.32
C GLN A 125 13.57 4.37 30.85
N GLN A 126 12.53 3.80 31.46
CA GLN A 126 12.48 3.58 32.91
C GLN A 126 13.61 2.66 33.42
N ALA A 127 14.17 1.82 32.54
CA ALA A 127 15.30 0.96 32.87
C ALA A 127 16.64 1.70 32.89
N GLY A 128 16.63 3.03 32.78
CA GLY A 128 17.83 3.87 32.85
C GLY A 128 18.69 3.80 31.59
N MET A 129 18.12 3.37 30.47
CA MET A 129 18.83 3.25 29.21
C MET A 129 18.88 4.59 28.49
N SER A 130 20.07 4.95 28.02
CA SER A 130 20.27 6.08 27.10
C SER A 130 19.56 5.77 25.77
N GLU A 131 19.06 6.77 25.04
CA GLU A 131 18.43 6.61 23.71
C GLU A 131 19.30 5.77 22.74
N ASP A 132 20.63 5.90 22.83
CA ASP A 132 21.59 5.15 22.00
C ASP A 132 21.82 3.69 22.42
N ARG A 133 21.22 3.25 23.54
CA ARG A 133 21.41 1.92 24.13
C ARG A 133 20.09 1.17 24.33
N GLU A 134 18.97 1.66 23.82
CA GLU A 134 17.70 0.95 23.91
C GLU A 134 17.70 -0.30 23.00
N PRO A 135 17.20 -1.46 23.48
CA PRO A 135 17.02 -2.61 22.62
C PRO A 135 15.89 -2.34 21.64
N GLN A 136 16.01 -2.83 20.42
CA GLN A 136 14.94 -2.71 19.44
C GLN A 136 13.72 -3.51 19.90
N VAL A 137 12.60 -2.84 20.15
CA VAL A 137 11.35 -3.50 20.54
C VAL A 137 10.43 -3.68 19.33
N LEU A 138 9.95 -4.90 19.13
CA LEU A 138 9.14 -5.34 18.00
C LEU A 138 7.81 -5.97 18.46
N LEU A 139 6.76 -5.78 17.68
CA LEU A 139 5.52 -6.56 17.74
C LEU A 139 5.57 -7.58 16.59
N ASN A 140 5.84 -8.84 16.93
CA ASN A 140 6.15 -9.86 15.92
C ASN A 140 5.39 -11.17 16.19
N PRO A 141 4.07 -11.22 15.99
CA PRO A 141 3.31 -12.46 16.18
C PRO A 141 3.78 -13.61 15.27
N ILE A 142 4.35 -13.30 14.10
CA ILE A 142 4.86 -14.30 13.15
C ILE A 142 6.05 -15.04 13.76
N ALA A 143 6.97 -14.33 14.43
CA ALA A 143 8.11 -14.97 15.09
C ALA A 143 7.66 -15.85 16.27
N PHE A 144 6.65 -15.43 17.03
CA PHE A 144 6.05 -16.27 18.08
C PHE A 144 5.48 -17.57 17.51
N GLU A 145 4.83 -17.52 16.35
CA GLU A 145 4.32 -18.70 15.66
C GLU A 145 5.45 -19.56 15.05
N LYS A 146 6.37 -18.93 14.29
CA LYS A 146 7.53 -19.59 13.64
C LYS A 146 8.35 -20.40 14.64
N TYR A 147 8.63 -19.81 15.80
CA TYR A 147 9.40 -20.45 16.85
C TYR A 147 8.53 -21.10 17.92
N ALA A 148 7.21 -21.24 17.73
CA ALA A 148 6.31 -21.88 18.70
C ALA A 148 6.56 -21.44 20.16
N ILE A 149 6.62 -20.12 20.37
CA ILE A 149 6.89 -19.51 21.67
C ILE A 149 5.60 -19.49 22.48
N THR A 150 5.56 -20.25 23.57
CA THR A 150 4.41 -20.31 24.48
C THR A 150 4.71 -19.76 25.87
N VAL A 151 6.01 -19.60 26.19
CA VAL A 151 6.50 -19.12 27.48
C VAL A 151 7.56 -18.05 27.29
N VAL A 152 7.69 -17.17 28.27
CA VAL A 152 8.71 -16.12 28.33
C VAL A 152 9.43 -16.16 29.69
N PRO A 153 10.63 -15.56 29.82
CA PRO A 153 11.48 -15.06 28.74
C PRO A 153 11.99 -16.24 27.90
N THR A 154 12.07 -16.06 26.58
CA THR A 154 12.69 -17.05 25.69
C THR A 154 13.70 -16.38 24.79
N ILE A 155 14.91 -16.93 24.70
CA ILE A 155 15.95 -16.49 23.76
C ILE A 155 16.03 -17.51 22.63
N ILE A 156 15.98 -17.03 21.40
CA ILE A 156 16.18 -17.82 20.19
C ILE A 156 17.45 -17.34 19.50
N ARG A 157 18.23 -18.29 19.00
CA ARG A 157 19.30 -18.05 18.03
C ARG A 157 18.98 -18.80 16.75
N ASP A 158 18.65 -18.07 15.69
CA ASP A 158 18.40 -18.64 14.36
C ASP A 158 19.74 -18.82 13.63
N MET A 159 19.95 -20.01 13.07
CA MET A 159 21.18 -20.38 12.34
C MET A 159 21.12 -20.02 10.85
N GLY A 160 19.96 -19.57 10.35
CA GLY A 160 19.77 -19.13 8.96
C GLY A 160 19.49 -20.26 7.96
N ASP A 161 19.67 -21.52 8.36
CA ASP A 161 19.35 -22.73 7.59
C ASP A 161 17.96 -23.31 7.95
N GLY A 162 17.20 -22.61 8.81
CA GLY A 162 15.91 -23.06 9.33
C GLY A 162 15.99 -23.78 10.68
N THR A 163 17.20 -24.09 11.16
CA THR A 163 17.42 -24.57 12.52
C THR A 163 17.60 -23.39 13.50
N PHE A 164 17.26 -23.64 14.76
CA PHE A 164 17.41 -22.64 15.81
C PHE A 164 17.66 -23.29 17.16
N HIS A 165 18.39 -22.59 18.01
CA HIS A 165 18.60 -22.92 19.41
C HIS A 165 17.65 -22.09 20.28
N ARG A 166 17.23 -22.66 21.40
CA ARG A 166 16.27 -22.07 22.35
C ARG A 166 16.75 -22.19 23.79
N LEU A 167 16.61 -21.09 24.53
CA LEU A 167 16.67 -21.06 25.98
C LEU A 167 15.39 -20.44 26.54
N GLU A 168 14.64 -21.19 27.35
CA GLU A 168 13.43 -20.75 28.03
C GLU A 168 13.72 -20.48 29.52
N GLY A 169 13.14 -19.41 30.07
CA GLY A 169 13.14 -19.08 31.50
C GLY A 169 14.38 -18.36 32.04
N SER A 170 15.39 -18.13 31.19
CA SER A 170 16.64 -17.49 31.56
C SER A 170 17.04 -16.40 30.58
N ILE A 171 17.59 -15.32 31.13
CA ILE A 171 18.17 -14.20 30.40
C ILE A 171 19.71 -14.28 30.34
N ASN A 172 20.30 -15.39 30.80
CA ASN A 172 21.76 -15.54 30.79
C ASN A 172 22.25 -15.90 29.38
N VAL A 173 22.55 -14.87 28.60
CA VAL A 173 23.04 -14.98 27.22
C VAL A 173 24.38 -15.70 27.14
N ASN A 174 25.32 -15.45 28.06
CA ASN A 174 26.65 -16.09 28.02
C ASN A 174 26.53 -17.60 28.22
N TYR A 175 25.72 -18.02 29.20
CA TYR A 175 25.40 -19.44 29.39
C TYR A 175 24.79 -20.05 28.13
N PHE A 176 23.87 -19.34 27.48
CA PHE A 176 23.25 -19.81 26.24
C PHE A 176 24.29 -19.98 25.11
N LEU A 177 25.20 -19.02 24.95
CA LEU A 177 26.26 -19.08 23.95
C LEU A 177 27.24 -20.23 24.20
N ASP A 178 27.64 -20.44 25.46
CA ASP A 178 28.50 -21.54 25.85
C ASP A 178 27.82 -22.89 25.59
N ALA A 179 26.53 -23.01 25.94
CA ALA A 179 25.74 -24.20 25.70
C ALA A 179 25.56 -24.50 24.20
N VAL A 180 25.39 -23.48 23.37
CA VAL A 180 25.34 -23.62 21.90
C VAL A 180 26.71 -24.04 21.35
N ALA A 181 27.80 -23.43 21.82
CA ALA A 181 29.16 -23.75 21.36
C ALA A 181 29.59 -25.19 21.70
N GLN A 182 29.11 -25.74 22.80
CA GLN A 182 29.38 -27.12 23.22
C GLN A 182 28.55 -28.17 22.45
N GLN A 183 27.52 -27.76 21.71
CA GLN A 183 26.76 -28.65 20.84
C GLN A 183 27.38 -28.72 19.43
N GLU A 184 28.48 -29.45 19.30
CA GLU A 184 29.01 -29.82 17.97
C GLU A 184 28.13 -30.91 17.34
N GLY A 185 27.22 -30.52 16.44
CA GLY A 185 26.51 -31.45 15.55
C GLY A 185 25.16 -32.00 16.01
N ALA A 186 24.58 -31.48 17.09
CA ALA A 186 23.20 -31.83 17.49
C ALA A 186 22.17 -30.93 16.81
N ASP A 187 21.10 -31.54 16.27
CA ASP A 187 19.90 -30.84 15.81
C ASP A 187 19.20 -30.17 17.01
N ARG A 188 19.49 -28.88 17.22
CA ARG A 188 18.78 -27.92 18.09
C ARG A 188 19.00 -28.07 19.61
N LEU A 189 19.50 -27.00 20.22
CA LEU A 189 19.50 -26.84 21.69
C LEU A 189 18.10 -26.41 22.12
N ASN A 190 17.49 -27.14 23.05
CA ASN A 190 16.25 -26.72 23.72
C ASN A 190 16.42 -26.90 25.23
N GLN A 191 16.75 -25.81 25.92
CA GLN A 191 16.95 -25.82 27.37
C GLN A 191 15.93 -24.93 28.06
N ARG A 192 15.48 -25.38 29.23
CA ARG A 192 14.64 -24.60 30.13
C ARG A 192 15.37 -24.44 31.45
N VAL A 193 15.65 -23.20 31.82
CA VAL A 193 16.41 -22.85 33.02
C VAL A 193 15.75 -21.65 33.65
N GLY A 194 15.29 -21.75 34.90
CA GLY A 194 14.69 -20.63 35.61
C GLY A 194 13.16 -20.51 35.45
N PRO A 195 12.58 -19.41 35.97
CA PRO A 195 11.14 -19.19 35.98
C PRO A 195 10.59 -18.91 34.58
N ILE A 196 9.40 -19.44 34.31
CA ILE A 196 8.68 -19.25 33.05
C ILE A 196 7.31 -18.62 33.31
N TRP A 197 6.88 -17.73 32.41
CA TRP A 197 5.58 -17.08 32.45
C TRP A 197 4.84 -17.35 31.15
N GLN A 198 3.54 -17.62 31.25
CA GLN A 198 2.64 -17.72 30.09
C GLN A 198 2.43 -16.34 29.48
N ILE A 199 2.37 -16.27 28.17
CA ILE A 199 2.12 -15.02 27.44
C ILE A 199 0.70 -14.54 27.76
N GLU A 200 0.55 -13.26 28.12
CA GLU A 200 -0.77 -12.72 28.48
C GLU A 200 -1.37 -11.76 27.45
N GLU A 201 -0.58 -11.28 26.49
CA GLU A 201 -1.06 -10.41 25.43
C GLU A 201 -1.87 -11.20 24.41
N ILE A 202 -2.91 -10.56 23.90
CA ILE A 202 -3.64 -11.06 22.74
C ILE A 202 -2.74 -10.87 21.53
N SER A 203 -2.59 -11.93 20.72
CA SER A 203 -1.87 -11.86 19.45
C SER A 203 -2.40 -10.73 18.59
N LEU A 204 -1.50 -9.94 17.99
CA LEU A 204 -1.91 -8.86 17.10
C LEU A 204 -2.77 -9.39 15.94
N VAL A 205 -2.51 -10.62 15.48
CA VAL A 205 -3.28 -11.30 14.42
C VAL A 205 -4.72 -11.54 14.85
N ASP A 206 -4.90 -12.02 16.08
CA ASP A 206 -6.23 -12.36 16.59
C ASP A 206 -7.03 -11.09 16.91
N GLU A 207 -6.36 -10.04 17.39
CA GLU A 207 -6.97 -8.72 17.54
C GLU A 207 -7.36 -8.11 16.18
N MET A 208 -6.55 -8.32 15.14
CA MET A 208 -6.88 -7.92 13.77
C MET A 208 -8.11 -8.67 13.26
N LYS A 209 -8.14 -10.01 13.35
CA LYS A 209 -9.31 -10.83 12.96
C LYS A 209 -10.58 -10.37 13.67
N LYS A 210 -10.52 -10.24 14.99
CA LYS A 210 -11.67 -9.80 15.81
C LYS A 210 -12.19 -8.43 15.41
N ARG A 211 -11.30 -7.47 15.15
CA ARG A 211 -11.72 -6.13 14.70
C ARG A 211 -12.24 -6.13 13.27
N MET A 212 -11.71 -7.00 12.41
CA MET A 212 -12.19 -7.15 11.04
C MET A 212 -13.59 -7.77 10.97
N GLU A 213 -13.89 -8.72 11.86
CA GLU A 213 -15.22 -9.32 12.01
C GLU A 213 -16.24 -8.31 12.54
N ALA A 214 -15.82 -7.36 13.37
CA ALA A 214 -16.68 -6.31 13.92
C ALA A 214 -16.95 -5.14 12.95
N ILE A 215 -16.29 -5.10 11.78
CA ILE A 215 -16.49 -4.04 10.80
C ILE A 215 -17.62 -4.42 9.85
N ASP A 216 -18.66 -3.57 9.79
CA ASP A 216 -19.68 -3.64 8.75
C ASP A 216 -19.09 -3.13 7.41
N TRP A 217 -18.59 -4.08 6.64
CA TRP A 217 -18.01 -3.82 5.32
C TRP A 217 -19.05 -3.33 4.32
N GLU A 218 -20.30 -3.80 4.39
CA GLU A 218 -21.36 -3.43 3.46
C GLU A 218 -21.79 -1.96 3.63
N ALA A 219 -21.92 -1.51 4.87
CA ALA A 219 -22.21 -0.11 5.17
C ALA A 219 -21.06 0.83 4.72
N LYS A 220 -19.81 0.41 4.93
CA LYS A 220 -18.63 1.19 4.50
C LYS A 220 -18.46 1.20 2.98
N LYS A 221 -18.76 0.10 2.28
CA LYS A 221 -18.80 0.02 0.80
C LYS A 221 -19.79 1.04 0.25
N THR A 222 -21.01 1.03 0.75
CA THR A 222 -22.08 1.95 0.31
C THR A 222 -21.68 3.41 0.53
N ALA A 223 -21.14 3.75 1.71
CA ALA A 223 -20.70 5.11 2.02
C ALA A 223 -19.50 5.56 1.17
N ALA A 224 -18.58 4.67 0.81
CA ALA A 224 -17.45 5.00 -0.06
C ALA A 224 -17.90 5.21 -1.53
N VAL A 225 -18.81 4.37 -2.01
CA VAL A 225 -19.42 4.45 -3.35
C VAL A 225 -20.20 5.76 -3.52
N GLN A 226 -20.97 6.18 -2.50
CA GLN A 226 -21.69 7.46 -2.51
C GLN A 226 -20.76 8.68 -2.52
N ARG A 227 -19.61 8.61 -1.83
CA ARG A 227 -18.65 9.73 -1.78
C ARG A 227 -17.73 9.82 -2.99
N PHE A 228 -17.58 8.73 -3.75
CA PHE A 228 -16.62 8.64 -4.84
C PHE A 228 -16.81 9.76 -5.87
N TRP A 229 -18.01 9.91 -6.42
CA TRP A 229 -18.31 10.91 -7.45
C TRP A 229 -18.36 12.35 -6.92
N GLY A 230 -18.77 12.53 -5.66
CA GLY A 230 -18.72 13.82 -4.97
C GLY A 230 -17.30 14.40 -4.90
N ASN A 231 -16.30 13.54 -4.71
CA ASN A 231 -14.89 13.93 -4.60
C ASN A 231 -14.14 14.00 -5.95
N GLN A 232 -14.74 13.55 -7.05
CA GLN A 232 -14.13 13.69 -8.37
C GLN A 232 -14.25 15.12 -8.91
N ARG A 233 -13.18 15.61 -9.53
CA ARG A 233 -13.21 16.84 -10.32
C ARG A 233 -13.53 16.48 -11.76
N MET A 234 -14.71 16.87 -12.22
CA MET A 234 -15.18 16.67 -13.58
C MET A 234 -15.05 17.97 -14.38
N TYR A 235 -14.78 17.84 -15.67
CA TYR A 235 -14.57 18.97 -16.57
C TYR A 235 -15.59 18.87 -17.70
N SER A 236 -16.80 19.33 -17.41
CA SER A 236 -17.87 19.35 -18.39
C SER A 236 -17.53 20.32 -19.53
N LEU A 237 -17.72 19.85 -20.76
CA LEU A 237 -17.53 20.62 -21.98
C LEU A 237 -18.85 20.66 -22.74
N PRO A 238 -19.22 21.79 -23.36
CA PRO A 238 -20.45 21.89 -24.14
C PRO A 238 -20.35 21.05 -25.43
N PRO A 239 -21.47 20.67 -26.05
CA PRO A 239 -21.48 20.11 -27.39
C PRO A 239 -20.87 21.08 -28.41
N ALA A 240 -20.12 20.55 -29.38
CA ALA A 240 -19.49 21.32 -30.44
C ALA A 240 -20.54 21.78 -31.46
N SER A 241 -20.51 23.08 -31.78
CA SER A 241 -21.40 23.70 -32.77
C SER A 241 -20.80 23.79 -34.17
N LYS A 242 -19.50 23.57 -34.31
CA LYS A 242 -18.76 23.57 -35.58
C LYS A 242 -17.61 22.58 -35.53
N ASN A 243 -17.22 22.10 -36.72
CA ASN A 243 -16.01 21.30 -36.86
C ASN A 243 -14.78 22.19 -36.73
N GLU A 244 -13.84 21.80 -35.89
CA GLU A 244 -12.54 22.48 -35.74
C GLU A 244 -11.42 21.46 -35.70
N GLN A 245 -10.24 21.85 -36.20
CA GLN A 245 -9.05 21.01 -36.09
C GLN A 245 -7.81 21.85 -35.82
N TRP A 246 -6.91 21.32 -35.00
CA TRP A 246 -5.60 21.91 -34.76
C TRP A 246 -4.58 20.83 -34.43
N LYS A 247 -3.30 21.22 -34.43
CA LYS A 247 -2.19 20.32 -34.09
C LYS A 247 -1.47 20.85 -32.85
N ILE A 248 -0.97 19.91 -32.05
CA ILE A 248 -0.20 20.21 -30.84
C ILE A 248 1.15 19.54 -30.95
N ASP A 249 2.20 20.30 -30.67
CA ASP A 249 3.56 19.79 -30.55
C ASP A 249 3.83 19.44 -29.08
N PRO A 250 3.99 18.15 -28.73
CA PRO A 250 4.27 17.73 -27.36
C PRO A 250 5.75 17.86 -26.98
N THR A 251 6.56 18.54 -27.80
CA THR A 251 7.97 18.80 -27.51
C THR A 251 8.11 19.63 -26.23
N VAL A 252 8.76 19.05 -25.22
CA VAL A 252 9.02 19.69 -23.93
C VAL A 252 10.51 19.98 -23.77
N ARG A 253 10.81 21.09 -23.09
CA ARG A 253 12.18 21.40 -22.65
C ARG A 253 12.31 21.05 -21.17
N VAL A 254 13.28 20.21 -20.86
CA VAL A 254 13.64 19.84 -19.49
C VAL A 254 14.25 21.06 -18.80
N VAL A 255 13.61 21.58 -17.76
CA VAL A 255 14.06 22.79 -17.04
C VAL A 255 15.05 22.50 -15.91
N LYS A 256 15.11 21.25 -15.44
CA LYS A 256 15.98 20.79 -14.37
C LYS A 256 16.39 19.35 -14.63
N ASP A 257 17.60 18.99 -14.23
CA ASP A 257 18.09 17.62 -14.31
C ASP A 257 17.08 16.64 -13.68
N MET A 258 16.64 15.68 -14.48
CA MET A 258 15.82 14.56 -14.05
C MET A 258 16.75 13.42 -13.67
N VAL A 259 16.69 12.99 -12.42
CA VAL A 259 17.46 11.86 -11.89
C VAL A 259 16.53 10.72 -11.50
N ASP A 260 16.94 9.48 -11.76
CA ASP A 260 16.25 8.30 -11.23
C ASP A 260 16.51 8.17 -9.71
N PRO A 261 15.76 7.30 -9.00
CA PRO A 261 15.99 7.05 -7.58
C PRO A 261 17.37 6.46 -7.22
N LYS A 262 18.15 6.00 -8.21
CA LYS A 262 19.51 5.46 -8.07
C LYS A 262 20.59 6.52 -8.38
N GLY A 263 20.19 7.77 -8.68
CA GLY A 263 21.09 8.89 -8.96
C GLY A 263 21.54 9.02 -10.42
N ASN A 264 20.98 8.21 -11.34
CA ASN A 264 21.32 8.33 -12.76
C ASN A 264 20.56 9.50 -13.40
N VAL A 265 21.26 10.35 -14.14
CA VAL A 265 20.63 11.46 -14.87
C VAL A 265 19.87 10.90 -16.08
N LEU A 266 18.55 10.90 -16.00
CA LEU A 266 17.62 10.50 -17.06
C LEU A 266 17.53 11.55 -18.17
N ALA A 267 17.57 12.83 -17.81
CA ALA A 267 17.63 13.94 -18.76
C ALA A 267 18.24 15.18 -18.10
N LYS A 268 19.17 15.84 -18.81
CA LYS A 268 19.78 17.10 -18.34
C LYS A 268 18.85 18.29 -18.57
N ALA A 269 19.00 19.32 -17.73
CA ALA A 269 18.41 20.63 -17.97
C ALA A 269 18.84 21.16 -19.34
N GLY A 270 17.89 21.73 -20.07
CA GLY A 270 18.07 22.23 -21.43
C GLY A 270 17.73 21.23 -22.53
N THR A 271 17.65 19.93 -22.23
CA THR A 271 17.31 18.89 -23.23
C THR A 271 15.89 19.10 -23.74
N VAL A 272 15.74 19.04 -25.07
CA VAL A 272 14.45 19.12 -25.76
C VAL A 272 14.05 17.71 -26.17
N ILE A 273 12.88 17.24 -25.70
CA ILE A 273 12.41 15.88 -25.90
C ILE A 273 10.99 15.93 -26.45
N ASN A 274 10.75 15.23 -27.55
CA ASN A 274 9.40 14.97 -28.04
C ASN A 274 9.02 13.52 -27.64
N PRO A 275 8.01 13.33 -26.76
CA PRO A 275 7.57 12.00 -26.35
C PRO A 275 6.96 11.17 -27.49
N LEU A 276 6.65 11.73 -28.65
CA LEU A 276 6.18 10.97 -29.82
C LEU A 276 7.30 10.63 -30.80
N ALA A 277 8.55 11.10 -30.56
CA ALA A 277 9.69 10.77 -31.41
C ALA A 277 10.26 9.37 -31.15
N GLN A 278 9.86 8.69 -30.08
CA GLN A 278 10.17 7.28 -29.84
C GLN A 278 9.04 6.39 -30.36
N ALA A 279 9.34 5.13 -30.67
CA ALA A 279 8.35 4.18 -31.19
C ALA A 279 7.35 3.78 -30.10
N TYR A 280 6.22 4.50 -30.01
CA TYR A 280 5.08 4.14 -29.19
C TYR A 280 3.96 3.50 -30.03
N ALA A 281 3.11 2.69 -29.38
CA ALA A 281 1.88 2.23 -30.01
C ALA A 281 0.99 3.42 -30.36
N PRO A 282 0.42 3.50 -31.58
CA PRO A 282 -0.51 4.56 -31.95
C PRO A 282 -1.67 4.64 -30.95
N LEU A 283 -1.97 5.86 -30.49
CA LEU A 283 -3.01 6.12 -29.49
C LEU A 283 -4.06 7.07 -30.09
N ARG A 284 -5.32 6.66 -29.99
CA ARG A 284 -6.49 7.50 -30.24
C ARG A 284 -7.23 7.74 -28.94
N MET A 285 -7.53 8.99 -28.61
CA MET A 285 -8.40 9.36 -27.51
C MET A 285 -9.68 9.99 -28.08
N ILE A 286 -10.85 9.50 -27.65
CA ILE A 286 -12.15 10.04 -28.04
C ILE A 286 -12.78 10.62 -26.77
N VAL A 287 -12.94 11.94 -26.73
CA VAL A 287 -13.50 12.69 -25.61
C VAL A 287 -14.97 12.96 -25.89
N ILE A 288 -15.86 12.51 -24.99
CA ILE A 288 -17.31 12.67 -25.11
C ILE A 288 -17.94 13.06 -23.76
N ASN A 289 -19.15 13.58 -23.81
CA ASN A 289 -20.07 13.63 -22.69
C ASN A 289 -20.91 12.33 -22.65
N PRO A 290 -20.65 11.41 -21.69
CA PRO A 290 -21.37 10.14 -21.62
C PRO A 290 -22.84 10.28 -21.21
N GLN A 291 -23.29 11.47 -20.78
CA GLN A 291 -24.70 11.75 -20.49
C GLN A 291 -25.50 12.01 -21.77
N SER A 292 -24.85 12.40 -22.86
CA SER A 292 -25.50 12.65 -24.15
C SER A 292 -25.60 11.37 -24.98
N GLN A 293 -26.82 10.90 -25.21
CA GLN A 293 -27.08 9.73 -26.06
C GLN A 293 -26.56 9.95 -27.50
N GLN A 294 -26.67 11.18 -28.03
CA GLN A 294 -26.17 11.54 -29.36
C GLN A 294 -24.65 11.40 -29.45
N GLU A 295 -23.91 11.79 -28.40
CA GLU A 295 -22.45 11.65 -28.38
C GLU A 295 -22.01 10.19 -28.25
N LEU A 296 -22.76 9.36 -27.52
CA LEU A 296 -22.52 7.91 -27.44
C LEU A 296 -22.73 7.24 -28.81
N GLU A 297 -23.83 7.57 -29.49
CA GLU A 297 -24.11 7.11 -30.85
C GLU A 297 -23.02 7.55 -31.82
N TRP A 298 -22.67 8.84 -31.78
CA TRP A 298 -21.60 9.40 -32.60
C TRP A 298 -20.27 8.68 -32.38
N ALA A 299 -19.86 8.46 -31.12
CA ALA A 299 -18.59 7.81 -30.82
C ALA A 299 -18.56 6.35 -31.27
N LYS A 300 -19.68 5.64 -31.17
CA LYS A 300 -19.82 4.27 -31.68
C LYS A 300 -19.67 4.25 -33.20
N SER A 301 -20.46 5.05 -33.91
CA SER A 301 -20.40 5.15 -35.38
C SER A 301 -19.03 5.61 -35.87
N TYR A 302 -18.40 6.57 -35.19
CA TYR A 302 -17.06 7.03 -35.53
C TYR A 302 -16.02 5.90 -35.46
N ARG A 303 -16.06 5.10 -34.39
CA ARG A 303 -15.14 3.96 -34.20
C ARG A 303 -15.35 2.85 -35.22
N GLU A 304 -16.60 2.57 -35.58
CA GLU A 304 -16.94 1.56 -36.60
C GLU A 304 -16.52 2.01 -38.00
N ALA A 305 -16.74 3.29 -38.34
CA ALA A 305 -16.36 3.86 -39.63
C ALA A 305 -14.85 4.07 -39.79
N HIS A 306 -14.13 4.37 -38.70
CA HIS A 306 -12.71 4.69 -38.72
C HIS A 306 -11.91 3.65 -37.93
N VAL A 307 -11.74 2.45 -38.48
CA VAL A 307 -10.94 1.40 -37.83
C VAL A 307 -9.51 1.90 -37.58
N PHE A 308 -9.06 1.83 -36.32
CA PHE A 308 -7.75 2.30 -35.90
C PHE A 308 -6.87 1.14 -35.46
N GLN A 309 -5.69 1.02 -36.07
CA GLN A 309 -4.70 0.02 -35.70
C GLN A 309 -3.82 0.55 -34.56
N GLY A 310 -4.39 0.57 -33.36
CA GLY A 310 -3.74 1.06 -32.15
C GLY A 310 -4.66 1.04 -30.94
N GLN A 311 -4.19 1.62 -29.83
CA GLN A 311 -5.00 1.71 -28.63
C GLN A 311 -6.03 2.85 -28.80
N THR A 312 -7.32 2.54 -28.60
CA THR A 312 -8.38 3.56 -28.52
C THR A 312 -8.84 3.69 -27.08
N MET A 313 -8.81 4.91 -26.54
CA MET A 313 -9.33 5.26 -25.22
C MET A 313 -10.54 6.18 -25.37
N VAL A 314 -11.62 5.88 -24.66
CA VAL A 314 -12.78 6.78 -24.56
C VAL A 314 -12.71 7.52 -23.23
N LEU A 315 -12.73 8.85 -23.31
CA LEU A 315 -12.65 9.75 -22.18
C LEU A 315 -13.99 10.47 -22.00
N ALA A 316 -14.45 10.53 -20.77
CA ALA A 316 -15.70 11.14 -20.36
C ALA A 316 -15.43 12.48 -19.66
N THR A 317 -16.18 13.51 -20.03
CA THR A 317 -16.12 14.84 -19.41
C THR A 317 -16.83 14.88 -18.05
N ASP A 318 -18.01 14.27 -17.97
CA ASP A 318 -18.89 14.33 -16.80
C ASP A 318 -19.80 13.10 -16.69
N TYR A 319 -19.70 12.35 -15.59
CA TYR A 319 -20.57 11.19 -15.31
C TYR A 319 -21.81 11.53 -14.48
N SER A 320 -22.02 12.78 -14.07
CA SER A 320 -22.92 13.20 -13.00
C SER A 320 -22.41 12.80 -11.61
N ARG A 321 -22.57 13.72 -10.64
CA ARG A 321 -22.21 13.49 -9.24
C ARG A 321 -23.19 12.57 -8.52
N GLU A 322 -24.44 12.56 -8.96
CA GLU A 322 -25.53 11.81 -8.32
C GLU A 322 -25.69 10.42 -8.93
N GLN A 323 -25.57 10.33 -10.27
CA GLN A 323 -25.83 9.10 -11.04
C GLN A 323 -24.57 8.54 -11.71
N GLY A 324 -23.39 8.87 -11.19
CA GLY A 324 -22.10 8.56 -11.82
C GLY A 324 -21.91 7.10 -12.25
N TRP A 325 -22.35 6.17 -11.41
CA TRP A 325 -22.24 4.73 -11.68
C TRP A 325 -23.18 4.27 -12.81
N ASP A 326 -24.41 4.75 -12.81
CA ASP A 326 -25.40 4.39 -13.83
C ASP A 326 -25.02 4.97 -15.19
N VAL A 327 -24.56 6.23 -15.23
CA VAL A 327 -24.07 6.86 -16.47
C VAL A 327 -22.84 6.12 -17.00
N MET A 328 -21.88 5.78 -16.13
CA MET A 328 -20.69 5.02 -16.54
C MET A 328 -21.03 3.63 -17.05
N SER A 329 -21.92 2.90 -16.37
CA SER A 329 -22.41 1.59 -16.82
C SER A 329 -23.01 1.68 -18.21
N ARG A 330 -24.00 2.56 -18.38
CA ARG A 330 -24.71 2.71 -19.65
C ARG A 330 -23.74 3.06 -20.78
N ALA A 331 -22.80 3.98 -20.54
CA ALA A 331 -21.80 4.34 -21.53
C ALA A 331 -20.87 3.17 -21.89
N ASN A 332 -20.41 2.42 -20.87
CA ASN A 332 -19.51 1.27 -21.09
C ASN A 332 -20.21 0.13 -21.84
N ASP A 333 -21.45 -0.18 -21.46
CA ASP A 333 -22.26 -1.21 -22.09
C ASP A 333 -22.63 -0.81 -23.52
N TYR A 334 -22.98 0.46 -23.75
CA TYR A 334 -23.34 0.94 -25.08
C TYR A 334 -22.15 0.95 -26.05
N LEU A 335 -20.99 1.43 -25.59
CA LEU A 335 -19.77 1.54 -26.40
C LEU A 335 -18.92 0.25 -26.43
N GLN A 336 -19.31 -0.75 -25.64
CA GLN A 336 -18.58 -2.01 -25.44
C GLN A 336 -17.10 -1.76 -25.10
N THR A 337 -16.82 -0.71 -24.33
CA THR A 337 -15.46 -0.31 -23.92
C THR A 337 -15.50 0.49 -22.63
N ARG A 338 -14.38 0.51 -21.91
CA ARG A 338 -14.28 1.27 -20.66
C ARG A 338 -14.05 2.75 -20.95
N THR A 339 -14.97 3.57 -20.46
CA THR A 339 -14.84 5.02 -20.40
C THR A 339 -14.06 5.43 -19.14
N ARG A 340 -13.28 6.51 -19.21
CA ARG A 340 -12.50 7.06 -18.08
C ARG A 340 -12.68 8.57 -17.99
N LEU A 341 -12.60 9.15 -16.80
CA LEU A 341 -12.62 10.62 -16.67
C LEU A 341 -11.47 11.27 -17.46
N VAL A 342 -11.78 12.36 -18.14
CA VAL A 342 -10.78 13.19 -18.82
C VAL A 342 -9.90 13.90 -17.78
N PRO A 343 -8.56 13.76 -17.84
CA PRO A 343 -7.66 14.52 -16.97
C PRO A 343 -7.72 16.02 -17.28
N LYS A 344 -7.53 16.86 -16.26
CA LYS A 344 -7.52 18.33 -16.42
C LYS A 344 -6.46 18.76 -17.43
N GLU A 345 -5.29 18.13 -17.34
CA GLU A 345 -4.12 18.44 -18.16
C GLU A 345 -4.42 18.22 -19.64
N LEU A 346 -5.27 17.23 -19.96
CA LEU A 346 -5.70 17.00 -21.34
C LEU A 346 -6.59 18.16 -21.81
N VAL A 347 -7.58 18.56 -21.02
CA VAL A 347 -8.47 19.69 -21.34
C VAL A 347 -7.68 20.97 -21.55
N ASP A 348 -6.80 21.31 -20.62
CA ASP A 348 -6.03 22.57 -20.64
C ASP A 348 -5.01 22.58 -21.77
N ARG A 349 -4.13 21.56 -21.85
CA ARG A 349 -2.99 21.55 -22.77
C ARG A 349 -3.41 21.30 -24.21
N PHE A 350 -4.51 20.56 -24.40
CA PHE A 350 -5.03 20.31 -25.74
C PHE A 350 -6.04 21.37 -26.15
N HIS A 351 -6.37 22.33 -25.27
CA HIS A 351 -7.32 23.40 -25.51
C HIS A 351 -8.70 22.86 -25.95
N LEU A 352 -9.15 21.79 -25.29
CA LEU A 352 -10.45 21.18 -25.58
C LEU A 352 -11.56 22.13 -25.15
N LYS A 353 -12.38 22.58 -26.11
CA LYS A 353 -13.46 23.54 -25.86
C LYS A 353 -14.85 22.93 -25.87
N ALA A 354 -15.01 21.77 -26.47
CA ALA A 354 -16.31 21.16 -26.74
C ALA A 354 -16.19 19.65 -27.03
N THR A 355 -17.30 18.93 -26.95
CA THR A 355 -17.39 17.50 -27.29
C THR A 355 -18.37 17.24 -28.44
N PRO A 356 -18.20 16.16 -29.22
CA PRO A 356 -17.12 15.18 -29.16
C PRO A 356 -15.81 15.71 -29.77
N THR A 357 -14.69 15.21 -29.25
CA THR A 357 -13.34 15.51 -29.76
C THR A 357 -12.53 14.24 -29.92
N VAL A 358 -11.81 14.11 -31.03
CA VAL A 358 -10.86 13.02 -31.30
C VAL A 358 -9.45 13.58 -31.28
N ILE A 359 -8.56 12.90 -30.58
CA ILE A 359 -7.14 13.21 -30.49
C ILE A 359 -6.36 12.00 -30.98
N GLU A 360 -5.52 12.18 -31.98
CA GLU A 360 -4.71 11.12 -32.59
C GLU A 360 -3.25 11.52 -32.69
N THR A 361 -2.36 10.54 -32.55
CA THR A 361 -0.94 10.70 -32.86
C THR A 361 -0.72 10.68 -34.36
N VAL A 362 -0.18 11.77 -34.93
CA VAL A 362 0.19 11.89 -36.35
C VAL A 362 1.67 12.28 -36.44
N GLY A 363 2.53 11.29 -36.63
CA GLY A 363 3.98 11.48 -36.59
C GLY A 363 4.42 11.92 -35.19
N THR A 364 5.06 13.09 -35.10
CA THR A 364 5.54 13.69 -33.84
C THR A 364 4.58 14.70 -33.22
N LEU A 365 3.36 14.81 -33.76
CA LEU A 365 2.33 15.77 -33.33
C LEU A 365 1.06 15.04 -32.87
N PHE A 366 0.27 15.71 -32.04
CA PHE A 366 -1.12 15.33 -31.82
C PHE A 366 -2.02 16.12 -32.77
N ALA A 367 -2.88 15.44 -33.52
CA ALA A 367 -3.97 16.06 -34.26
C ALA A 367 -5.24 16.01 -33.40
N VAL A 368 -5.86 17.16 -33.18
CA VAL A 368 -7.12 17.30 -32.46
C VAL A 368 -8.20 17.69 -33.45
N GLN A 369 -9.32 16.97 -33.44
CA GLN A 369 -10.48 17.21 -34.30
C GLN A 369 -11.74 17.22 -33.45
N GLN A 370 -12.46 18.35 -33.46
CA GLN A 370 -13.78 18.49 -32.85
C GLN A 370 -14.84 18.37 -33.92
N TYR A 371 -15.94 17.70 -33.60
CA TYR A 371 -17.02 17.46 -34.54
C TYR A 371 -18.31 18.08 -34.05
N ALA A 372 -18.95 18.87 -34.91
CA ALA A 372 -20.26 19.41 -34.65
C ALA A 372 -21.29 18.30 -34.49
N ILE A 373 -22.11 18.41 -33.44
CA ILE A 373 -23.32 17.61 -33.30
C ILE A 373 -24.49 18.58 -33.18
N ASP A 374 -25.45 18.46 -34.11
CA ASP A 374 -26.67 19.25 -34.06
C ASP A 374 -27.47 18.90 -32.80
N THR A 375 -27.43 19.80 -31.81
CA THR A 375 -28.31 19.72 -30.66
C THR A 375 -29.59 20.49 -30.99
N PRO A 376 -30.80 19.92 -30.82
CA PRO A 376 -32.01 20.73 -30.79
C PRO A 376 -31.84 21.81 -29.71
N LYS A 377 -32.08 23.08 -30.04
CA LYS A 377 -32.09 24.17 -29.06
C LYS A 377 -33.02 23.78 -27.91
N GLU A 378 -32.51 23.77 -26.68
CA GLU A 378 -33.37 23.70 -25.50
C GLU A 378 -34.42 24.84 -25.59
N PRO A 379 -35.70 24.58 -25.27
CA PRO A 379 -36.69 25.64 -25.21
C PRO A 379 -36.26 26.62 -24.11
N GLN A 380 -35.99 27.86 -24.51
CA GLN A 380 -35.82 28.98 -23.58
C GLN A 380 -37.11 29.09 -22.75
N GLN A 381 -36.97 29.00 -21.42
CA GLN A 381 -38.04 29.32 -20.49
C GLN A 381 -38.41 30.80 -20.56
#